data_AF-A0A3M1HL26-F1
#
_entry.id   AF-A0A3M1HL26-F1
#
_cell.length_a   1.000
_cell.length_b   1.000
_cell.length_c   1.000
_cell.angle_alpha   90.00
_cell.angle_beta   90.00
_cell.angle_gamma   90.00
#
_symmetry.space_group_name_H-M   'P 1'
#
loop_
_entity.id
_entity.type
_entity.pdbx_description
1 polymer ?
#
loop_
_entity_poly.entity_id
_entity_poly.type
_entity_poly.pdbx_seq_one_letter_code
_entity_poly.pdbx_strand_id
1 'polypeptide(L)'
;RVLIGSGQESLSQTTVNLAACGDFAYSTEEDFLTRGPTPADGSPIISDGDLLSRTGVVCMRNRDLLRFWDLNVDLGLDAVDVLDVETELVAFSTELNDPQGRFTAGDLLTTWGAIMPNRALLIRFQIDGDRGLDAVHFVGARKDIIAFNQFAKAVARSEWIADLGKLTSELQRYNIDIWFSIEGTEQRATTFSVYDGDLLSAVHGTVVVPQNVLLPNSVPAGIPQRGVDFGLDAFTSGRVVNPQEPRPTDGFFSTEILYRGKPSFSDGDILKLGNGIAIPDKTIYAPFEPMADFLGTDALYMRFAEPQPLNPDDYLPLIMRILSGGLQ
;
A
#
# COMPACT_ATOMS: atom_id res chain seq x y z
N ARG A 1 39.13 38.07 -22.18
CA ARG A 1 37.74 37.75 -22.57
C ARG A 1 37.50 36.27 -22.30
N VAL A 2 36.97 35.96 -21.12
CA VAL A 2 36.44 34.64 -20.78
C VAL A 2 35.05 34.94 -20.23
N LEU A 3 34.04 34.49 -20.96
CA LEU A 3 32.64 34.62 -20.57
C LEU A 3 32.36 33.50 -19.55
N ILE A 4 32.16 33.89 -18.29
CA ILE A 4 31.62 32.99 -17.26
C ILE A 4 30.11 33.02 -17.46
N GLY A 5 29.57 31.99 -18.10
CA GLY A 5 28.14 31.73 -18.14
C GLY A 5 27.71 31.18 -16.79
N SER A 6 27.03 32.00 -16.00
CA SER A 6 26.29 31.58 -14.82
C SER A 6 25.05 30.80 -15.28
N GLY A 7 25.21 29.49 -15.46
CA GLY A 7 24.08 28.57 -15.53
C GLY A 7 23.57 28.32 -14.12
N GLN A 8 22.52 29.02 -13.72
CA GLN A 8 21.65 28.53 -12.65
C GLN A 8 20.94 27.29 -13.22
N GLU A 9 21.37 26.10 -12.83
CA GLU A 9 20.50 24.92 -12.93
C GLU A 9 19.28 25.20 -12.06
N SER A 10 18.13 25.34 -12.70
CA SER A 10 16.86 25.42 -12.00
C SER A 10 16.64 24.10 -11.29
N LEU A 11 16.58 24.13 -9.96
CA LEU A 11 15.97 23.07 -9.16
C LEU A 11 14.62 22.76 -9.78
N SER A 12 14.48 21.56 -10.33
CA SER A 12 13.23 21.05 -10.91
C SER A 12 12.11 21.27 -9.90
N GLN A 13 11.10 22.05 -10.26
CA GLN A 13 9.90 22.16 -9.45
C GLN A 13 9.29 20.76 -9.34
N THR A 14 9.06 20.31 -8.11
CA THR A 14 8.36 19.07 -7.80
C THR A 14 7.01 19.07 -8.51
N THR A 15 6.83 18.21 -9.52
CA THR A 15 5.58 18.09 -10.30
C THR A 15 4.63 17.06 -9.69
N VAL A 16 4.53 17.02 -8.36
CA VAL A 16 3.63 16.11 -7.65
C VAL A 16 2.19 16.41 -8.04
N ASN A 17 1.47 15.36 -8.44
CA ASN A 17 0.05 15.38 -8.78
C ASN A 17 -0.66 14.19 -8.13
N LEU A 18 -0.59 14.11 -6.79
CA LEU A 18 -1.18 12.99 -6.05
C LEU A 18 -2.70 12.88 -6.26
N ALA A 19 -3.37 13.97 -6.60
CA ALA A 19 -4.80 13.95 -6.93
C ALA A 19 -5.14 12.98 -8.07
N ALA A 20 -4.24 12.77 -9.04
CA ALA A 20 -4.44 11.79 -10.12
C ALA A 20 -4.44 10.33 -9.61
N CYS A 21 -3.86 10.09 -8.44
CA CYS A 21 -3.80 8.79 -7.77
C CYS A 21 -4.85 8.64 -6.65
N GLY A 22 -5.76 9.60 -6.49
CA GLY A 22 -6.72 9.62 -5.38
C GLY A 22 -7.77 8.52 -5.39
N ASP A 23 -8.05 7.94 -6.57
CA ASP A 23 -8.99 6.83 -6.71
C ASP A 23 -8.30 5.49 -7.01
N PHE A 24 -7.12 5.54 -7.64
CA PHE A 24 -6.32 4.37 -8.01
C PHE A 24 -4.86 4.78 -8.12
N ALA A 25 -3.97 4.08 -7.42
CA ALA A 25 -2.53 4.25 -7.51
C ALA A 25 -1.85 2.88 -7.56
N TYR A 26 -0.71 2.78 -8.25
CA TYR A 26 0.08 1.55 -8.30
C TYR A 26 1.56 1.85 -8.56
N SER A 27 2.41 0.85 -8.32
CA SER A 27 3.77 0.77 -8.85
C SER A 27 3.95 -0.48 -9.71
N THR A 28 5.03 -0.54 -10.47
CA THR A 28 5.43 -1.71 -11.27
C THR A 28 6.66 -2.36 -10.66
N GLU A 29 6.88 -3.65 -10.92
CA GLU A 29 8.08 -4.38 -10.47
C GLU A 29 9.33 -3.97 -11.28
N GLU A 30 9.13 -3.43 -12.47
CA GLU A 30 10.22 -3.15 -13.42
C GLU A 30 10.17 -1.71 -13.93
N ASP A 31 11.35 -1.10 -14.05
CA ASP A 31 11.56 0.15 -14.78
C ASP A 31 11.11 0.02 -16.24
N PHE A 32 10.55 1.10 -16.80
CA PHE A 32 10.18 1.10 -18.20
C PHE A 32 10.26 2.47 -18.89
N LEU A 33 10.29 2.41 -20.21
CA LEU A 33 10.18 3.58 -21.09
C LEU A 33 8.73 3.73 -21.56
N THR A 34 8.14 4.90 -21.36
CA THR A 34 6.83 5.26 -21.91
C THR A 34 6.94 5.85 -23.32
N ARG A 35 6.05 5.45 -24.24
CA ARG A 35 5.87 6.16 -25.53
C ARG A 35 4.94 7.36 -25.43
N GLY A 36 4.13 7.43 -24.37
CA GLY A 36 3.20 8.50 -24.11
C GLY A 36 2.18 8.11 -23.02
N PRO A 37 1.67 9.09 -22.26
CA PRO A 37 2.00 10.51 -22.31
C PRO A 37 3.39 10.80 -21.73
N THR A 38 4.02 11.89 -22.19
CA THR A 38 5.27 12.36 -21.58
C THR A 38 4.99 12.80 -20.14
N PRO A 39 5.71 12.28 -19.13
CA PRO A 39 5.58 12.72 -17.75
C PRO A 39 5.85 14.22 -17.59
N ALA A 40 5.32 14.81 -16.52
CA ALA A 40 5.35 16.26 -16.31
C ALA A 40 6.77 16.85 -16.19
N ASP A 41 7.74 16.04 -15.77
CA ASP A 41 9.16 16.41 -15.70
C ASP A 41 9.92 16.20 -17.03
N GLY A 42 9.25 15.68 -18.06
CA GLY A 42 9.82 15.41 -19.38
C GLY A 42 10.63 14.11 -19.48
N SER A 43 10.83 13.36 -18.39
CA SER A 43 11.58 12.09 -18.42
C SER A 43 10.69 10.95 -18.93
N PRO A 44 11.05 10.25 -20.01
CA PRO A 44 10.28 9.10 -20.50
C PRO A 44 10.56 7.81 -19.71
N ILE A 45 11.49 7.84 -18.75
CA ILE A 45 11.77 6.74 -17.85
C ILE A 45 10.77 6.84 -16.69
N ILE A 46 10.11 5.73 -16.41
CA ILE A 46 9.26 5.50 -15.25
C ILE A 46 9.92 4.38 -14.48
N SER A 47 10.18 4.59 -13.18
CA SER A 47 10.78 3.55 -12.38
C SER A 47 9.77 2.70 -11.64
N ASP A 48 10.24 1.54 -11.21
CA ASP A 48 9.59 0.66 -10.24
C ASP A 48 9.30 1.33 -8.88
N GLY A 49 9.91 2.49 -8.62
CA GLY A 49 9.68 3.32 -7.45
C GLY A 49 8.67 4.46 -7.62
N ASP A 50 8.11 4.66 -8.81
CA ASP A 50 7.20 5.76 -9.10
C ASP A 50 5.74 5.41 -8.77
N LEU A 51 5.00 6.35 -8.16
CA LEU A 51 3.56 6.18 -7.92
C LEU A 51 2.75 6.61 -9.14
N LEU A 52 2.04 5.66 -9.74
CA LEU A 52 1.36 5.81 -11.03
C LEU A 52 -0.16 5.80 -10.89
N SER A 53 -0.86 6.59 -11.70
CA SER A 53 -2.31 6.50 -11.84
C SER A 53 -2.69 5.62 -13.02
N ARG A 54 -3.91 5.06 -12.96
CA ARG A 54 -4.53 4.36 -14.10
C ARG A 54 -4.87 5.27 -15.29
N THR A 55 -4.54 6.57 -15.22
CA THR A 55 -4.81 7.53 -16.31
C THR A 55 -3.55 7.93 -17.07
N GLY A 56 -2.41 7.28 -16.81
CA GLY A 56 -1.14 7.60 -17.47
C GLY A 56 -0.42 8.79 -16.86
N VAL A 57 -0.69 9.10 -15.59
CA VAL A 57 0.00 10.18 -14.85
C VAL A 57 0.94 9.57 -13.83
N VAL A 58 2.20 10.00 -13.85
CA VAL A 58 3.14 9.82 -12.74
C VAL A 58 2.74 10.79 -11.63
N CYS A 59 2.12 10.29 -10.57
CA CYS A 59 1.58 11.10 -9.49
C CYS A 59 2.69 11.61 -8.57
N MET A 60 3.67 10.76 -8.28
CA MET A 60 4.86 11.09 -7.50
C MET A 60 6.02 10.27 -8.05
N ARG A 61 7.18 10.89 -8.22
CA ARG A 61 8.40 10.13 -8.49
C ARG A 61 8.89 9.44 -7.21
N ASN A 62 9.74 8.41 -7.33
CA ASN A 62 10.37 7.80 -6.14
C ASN A 62 11.09 8.85 -5.26
N ARG A 63 11.81 9.78 -5.89
CA ARG A 63 12.45 10.92 -5.20
C ARG A 63 11.47 11.83 -4.46
N ASP A 64 10.23 11.95 -4.93
CA ASP A 64 9.21 12.78 -4.31
C ASP A 64 8.62 12.09 -3.07
N LEU A 65 8.48 10.76 -3.12
CA LEU A 65 8.14 9.93 -1.96
C LEU A 65 9.25 10.04 -0.89
N LEU A 66 10.50 9.99 -1.31
CA LEU A 66 11.69 10.04 -0.46
C LEU A 66 12.17 11.45 -0.08
N ARG A 67 11.44 12.50 -0.47
CA ARG A 67 11.89 13.91 -0.35
C ARG A 67 12.33 14.33 1.05
N PHE A 68 11.75 13.74 2.10
CA PHE A 68 12.09 14.04 3.50
C PHE A 68 13.52 13.65 3.88
N TRP A 69 14.10 12.69 3.16
CA TRP A 69 15.44 12.17 3.40
C TRP A 69 16.45 12.65 2.36
N ASP A 70 16.08 13.57 1.47
CA ASP A 70 16.94 14.15 0.42
C ASP A 70 17.71 13.08 -0.38
N LEU A 71 16.98 12.01 -0.73
CA LEU A 71 17.51 10.90 -1.51
C LEU A 71 17.31 11.18 -3.01
N ASN A 72 18.40 11.02 -3.76
CA ASN A 72 18.43 11.17 -5.22
C ASN A 72 18.71 9.84 -5.93
N VAL A 73 18.52 8.73 -5.22
CA VAL A 73 18.59 7.37 -5.75
C VAL A 73 17.17 6.81 -5.79
N ASP A 74 16.94 5.94 -6.75
CA ASP A 74 15.73 5.13 -6.76
C ASP A 74 15.89 3.98 -5.76
N LEU A 75 14.87 3.78 -4.92
CA LEU A 75 14.83 2.67 -3.98
C LEU A 75 13.69 1.70 -4.27
N GLY A 76 12.98 1.84 -5.39
CA GLY A 76 11.79 1.05 -5.68
C GLY A 76 10.62 1.39 -4.75
N LEU A 77 9.49 0.71 -4.96
CA LEU A 77 8.26 0.90 -4.19
C LEU A 77 7.50 -0.44 -4.08
N ASP A 78 7.65 -1.05 -2.91
CA ASP A 78 7.21 -2.43 -2.61
C ASP A 78 5.86 -2.49 -1.86
N ALA A 79 5.42 -1.34 -1.32
CA ALA A 79 4.08 -1.22 -0.75
C ALA A 79 3.61 0.23 -0.76
N VAL A 80 2.30 0.44 -0.93
CA VAL A 80 1.73 1.78 -0.90
C VAL A 80 0.30 1.83 -0.34
N ASP A 81 0.01 2.90 0.38
CA ASP A 81 -1.34 3.31 0.74
C ASP A 81 -1.49 4.84 0.64
N VAL A 82 -2.37 5.32 -0.24
CA VAL A 82 -2.68 6.75 -0.38
C VAL A 82 -3.71 7.15 0.68
N LEU A 83 -3.22 7.82 1.72
CA LEU A 83 -4.02 8.15 2.91
C LEU A 83 -4.77 9.47 2.75
N ASP A 84 -4.12 10.47 2.16
CA ASP A 84 -4.73 11.78 1.97
C ASP A 84 -4.14 12.56 0.79
N VAL A 85 -4.95 12.75 -0.26
CA VAL A 85 -4.52 13.50 -1.45
C VAL A 85 -4.37 14.99 -1.19
N GLU A 86 -5.16 15.55 -0.28
CA GLU A 86 -5.20 17.01 -0.02
C GLU A 86 -3.94 17.49 0.69
N THR A 87 -3.39 16.66 1.59
CA THR A 87 -2.18 16.96 2.35
C THR A 87 -0.96 16.16 1.91
N GLU A 88 -1.04 15.52 0.74
CA GLU A 88 0.00 14.70 0.13
C GLU A 88 0.54 13.61 1.08
N LEU A 89 -0.33 12.93 1.82
CA LEU A 89 0.04 11.84 2.72
C LEU A 89 -0.09 10.49 2.02
N VAL A 90 1.05 9.86 1.79
CA VAL A 90 1.20 8.49 1.30
C VAL A 90 2.03 7.73 2.34
N ALA A 91 1.58 6.54 2.71
CA ALA A 91 2.37 5.58 3.45
C ALA A 91 2.92 4.54 2.47
N PHE A 92 4.18 4.15 2.63
CA PHE A 92 4.84 3.30 1.64
C PHE A 92 6.04 2.54 2.23
N SER A 93 6.49 1.50 1.53
CA SER A 93 7.77 0.82 1.75
C SER A 93 8.64 0.90 0.50
N THR A 94 9.91 0.54 0.59
CA THR A 94 10.87 0.58 -0.53
C THR A 94 11.51 -0.77 -0.71
N GLU A 95 11.77 -1.20 -1.95
CA GLU A 95 12.49 -2.43 -2.25
C GLU A 95 13.92 -2.43 -1.68
N LEU A 96 14.59 -1.26 -1.68
CA LEU A 96 15.98 -1.14 -1.27
C LEU A 96 16.15 -0.34 0.03
N ASN A 97 17.12 -0.78 0.83
CA ASN A 97 17.54 -0.05 2.02
C ASN A 97 18.08 1.35 1.67
N ASP A 98 17.85 2.32 2.56
CA ASP A 98 18.52 3.62 2.47
C ASP A 98 20.05 3.42 2.51
N PRO A 99 20.81 3.95 1.53
CA PRO A 99 22.27 3.82 1.50
C PRO A 99 22.98 4.43 2.73
N GLN A 100 22.31 5.34 3.45
CA GLN A 100 22.83 5.95 4.67
C GLN A 100 22.41 5.20 5.95
N GLY A 101 21.60 4.14 5.83
CA GLY A 101 21.16 3.29 6.94
C GLY A 101 20.13 3.94 7.87
N ARG A 102 19.39 4.96 7.42
CA ARG A 102 18.37 5.62 8.24
C ARG A 102 17.09 4.78 8.37
N PHE A 103 16.74 4.03 7.33
CA PHE A 103 15.65 3.06 7.29
C PHE A 103 16.06 1.84 6.45
N THR A 104 15.26 0.79 6.51
CA THR A 104 15.46 -0.45 5.75
C THR A 104 14.25 -0.75 4.85
N ALA A 105 14.39 -1.70 3.93
CA ALA A 105 13.40 -1.99 2.90
C ALA A 105 11.99 -2.31 3.44
N GLY A 106 11.89 -3.01 4.58
CA GLY A 106 10.58 -3.28 5.21
C GLY A 106 10.11 -2.24 6.23
N ASP A 107 10.81 -1.11 6.39
CA ASP A 107 10.32 -0.05 7.26
C ASP A 107 9.15 0.70 6.59
N LEU A 108 8.04 0.88 7.30
CA LEU A 108 6.92 1.68 6.81
C LEU A 108 7.25 3.17 6.92
N LEU A 109 7.32 3.82 5.77
CA LEU A 109 7.59 5.23 5.58
C LEU A 109 6.32 6.03 5.33
N THR A 110 6.42 7.36 5.50
CA THR A 110 5.37 8.27 5.03
C THR A 110 5.99 9.48 4.34
N THR A 111 5.25 10.08 3.42
CA THR A 111 5.59 11.38 2.80
C THR A 111 5.52 12.55 3.77
N TRP A 112 5.33 12.31 5.07
CA TRP A 112 5.48 13.29 6.16
C TRP A 112 6.76 13.06 6.98
N GLY A 113 7.59 12.08 6.61
CA GLY A 113 8.89 11.79 7.22
C GLY A 113 8.86 10.81 8.39
N ALA A 114 7.72 10.17 8.69
CA ALA A 114 7.69 9.09 9.68
C ALA A 114 8.45 7.86 9.17
N ILE A 115 9.15 7.17 10.07
CA ILE A 115 9.79 5.87 9.83
C ILE A 115 9.33 4.92 10.93
N MET A 116 8.47 3.97 10.61
CA MET A 116 7.97 2.95 11.52
C MET A 116 8.64 1.62 11.17
N PRO A 117 9.51 1.09 12.05
CA PRO A 117 10.36 -0.02 11.66
C PRO A 117 9.59 -1.33 11.45
N ASN A 118 10.00 -2.15 10.47
CA ASN A 118 9.39 -3.45 10.16
C ASN A 118 9.19 -4.32 11.41
N ARG A 119 10.22 -4.31 12.27
CA ARG A 119 10.24 -5.03 13.55
C ARG A 119 9.12 -4.65 14.52
N ALA A 120 8.65 -3.40 14.48
CA ALA A 120 7.54 -2.96 15.32
C ALA A 120 6.19 -3.46 14.78
N LEU A 121 6.05 -3.64 13.46
CA LEU A 121 4.88 -4.29 12.86
C LEU A 121 4.85 -5.79 13.20
N LEU A 122 6.02 -6.42 13.22
CA LEU A 122 6.20 -7.87 13.41
C LEU A 122 6.23 -8.35 14.87
N ILE A 123 6.34 -7.46 15.85
CA ILE A 123 6.58 -7.84 17.25
C ILE A 123 5.54 -8.82 17.82
N ARG A 124 4.27 -8.70 17.41
CA ARG A 124 3.18 -9.57 17.86
C ARG A 124 3.26 -10.98 17.26
N PHE A 125 3.91 -11.13 16.11
CA PHE A 125 4.10 -12.40 15.42
C PHE A 125 5.32 -13.16 15.92
N GLN A 126 6.09 -12.56 16.82
CA GLN A 126 7.30 -13.20 17.31
C GLN A 126 8.53 -12.82 16.47
N ILE A 127 8.33 -12.32 15.24
CA ILE A 127 9.33 -12.34 14.17
C ILE A 127 10.41 -11.29 14.43
N ASP A 128 11.65 -11.75 14.38
CA ASP A 128 12.83 -10.91 14.50
C ASP A 128 13.39 -10.59 13.12
N GLY A 129 14.05 -9.44 13.02
CA GLY A 129 14.65 -8.94 11.79
C GLY A 129 13.70 -8.12 10.93
N ASP A 130 14.25 -7.61 9.83
CA ASP A 130 13.48 -7.03 8.74
C ASP A 130 13.10 -8.15 7.75
N ARG A 131 11.89 -8.06 7.21
CA ARG A 131 11.28 -9.03 6.28
C ARG A 131 10.69 -8.36 5.04
N GLY A 132 11.05 -7.13 4.72
CA GLY A 132 10.39 -6.43 3.60
C GLY A 132 8.93 -6.11 3.94
N LEU A 133 8.25 -5.40 3.03
CA LEU A 133 6.82 -5.15 3.10
C LEU A 133 6.26 -5.06 1.69
N ASP A 134 5.59 -6.12 1.29
CA ASP A 134 5.04 -6.26 -0.05
C ASP A 134 3.58 -5.70 -0.11
N ALA A 135 2.99 -5.35 1.04
CA ALA A 135 1.74 -4.61 1.08
C ALA A 135 1.58 -3.80 2.36
N VAL A 136 0.86 -2.67 2.25
CA VAL A 136 0.41 -1.90 3.41
C VAL A 136 -0.98 -1.33 3.16
N HIS A 137 -1.84 -1.40 4.19
CA HIS A 137 -3.20 -0.87 4.13
C HIS A 137 -3.67 -0.41 5.51
N PHE A 138 -3.88 0.89 5.68
CA PHE A 138 -4.42 1.48 6.91
C PHE A 138 -5.93 1.25 7.01
N VAL A 139 -6.35 0.73 8.16
CA VAL A 139 -7.74 0.43 8.51
C VAL A 139 -8.17 1.33 9.65
N GLY A 140 -9.33 1.96 9.52
CA GLY A 140 -9.88 2.91 10.48
C GLY A 140 -10.50 4.13 9.79
N ALA A 141 -11.01 5.06 10.59
CA ALA A 141 -11.57 6.29 10.06
C ALA A 141 -10.46 7.23 9.56
N ARG A 142 -10.66 7.90 8.42
CA ARG A 142 -9.68 8.83 7.81
C ARG A 142 -9.12 9.84 8.82
N LYS A 143 -9.99 10.44 9.65
CA LYS A 143 -9.57 11.41 10.68
C LYS A 143 -8.56 10.83 11.68
N ASP A 144 -8.71 9.55 12.02
CA ASP A 144 -7.91 8.89 13.05
C ASP A 144 -6.59 8.40 12.46
N ILE A 145 -6.61 7.94 11.20
CA ILE A 145 -5.41 7.65 10.39
C ILE A 145 -4.55 8.90 10.23
N ILE A 146 -5.15 10.03 9.86
CA ILE A 146 -4.43 11.32 9.72
C ILE A 146 -3.84 11.74 11.07
N ALA A 147 -4.61 11.65 12.16
CA ALA A 147 -4.15 12.03 13.49
C ALA A 147 -3.00 11.14 13.99
N PHE A 148 -3.04 9.83 13.72
CA PHE A 148 -1.95 8.91 14.01
C PHE A 148 -0.69 9.29 13.23
N ASN A 149 -0.79 9.54 11.92
CA ASN A 149 0.37 9.91 11.11
C ASN A 149 0.98 11.27 11.52
N GLN A 150 0.16 12.20 12.02
CA GLN A 150 0.63 13.44 12.64
C GLN A 150 1.43 13.21 13.92
N PHE A 151 1.08 12.19 14.70
CA PHE A 151 1.86 11.75 15.84
C PHE A 151 3.13 10.99 15.41
N ALA A 152 3.00 10.05 14.48
CA ALA A 152 4.09 9.18 14.04
C ALA A 152 5.27 9.95 13.46
N LYS A 153 5.03 11.03 12.71
CA LYS A 153 6.10 11.91 12.18
C LYS A 153 6.93 12.61 13.26
N ALA A 154 6.43 12.69 14.49
CA ALA A 154 7.14 13.30 15.62
C ALA A 154 7.94 12.29 16.45
N VAL A 155 7.82 10.99 16.14
CA VAL A 155 8.51 9.91 16.86
C VAL A 155 9.70 9.44 16.03
N ALA A 156 10.90 9.49 16.60
CA ALA A 156 12.09 9.03 15.91
C ALA A 156 12.10 7.49 15.75
N ARG A 157 12.71 6.98 14.67
CA ARG A 157 12.88 5.54 14.43
C ARG A 157 13.45 4.79 15.64
N SER A 158 14.45 5.38 16.31
CA SER A 158 15.09 4.80 17.48
C SER A 158 14.15 4.65 18.68
N GLU A 159 13.13 5.51 18.81
CA GLU A 159 12.13 5.40 19.87
C GLU A 159 11.20 4.21 19.65
N TRP A 160 10.80 3.96 18.39
CA TRP A 160 10.06 2.74 18.03
C TRP A 160 10.88 1.48 18.31
N ILE A 161 12.19 1.50 18.01
CA ILE A 161 13.08 0.36 18.27
C ILE A 161 13.26 0.13 19.78
N ALA A 162 13.35 1.20 20.57
CA ALA A 162 13.51 1.10 22.02
C ALA A 162 12.28 0.50 22.72
N ASP A 163 11.08 0.69 22.15
CA ASP A 163 9.83 0.09 22.60
C ASP A 163 9.02 -0.42 21.40
N LEU A 164 9.30 -1.67 20.99
CA LEU A 164 8.62 -2.31 19.86
C LEU A 164 7.10 -2.45 20.08
N GLY A 165 6.62 -2.44 21.33
CA GLY A 165 5.19 -2.49 21.65
C GLY A 165 4.47 -1.14 21.50
N LYS A 166 5.22 -0.05 21.32
CA LYS A 166 4.68 1.31 21.19
C LYS A 166 3.78 1.44 19.96
N LEU A 167 4.19 0.91 18.82
CA LEU A 167 3.42 1.01 17.57
C LEU A 167 2.01 0.40 17.76
N THR A 168 1.92 -0.86 18.20
CA THR A 168 0.63 -1.51 18.50
C THR A 168 -0.21 -0.69 19.48
N SER A 169 0.40 -0.16 20.54
CA SER A 169 -0.33 0.60 21.58
C SER A 169 -0.91 1.91 21.05
N GLU A 170 -0.18 2.60 20.16
CA GLU A 170 -0.65 3.85 19.56
C GLU A 170 -1.69 3.57 18.47
N LEU A 171 -1.53 2.54 17.64
CA LEU A 171 -2.58 2.13 16.69
C LEU A 171 -3.92 1.86 17.41
N GLN A 172 -3.88 1.12 18.53
CA GLN A 172 -5.06 0.91 19.38
C GLN A 172 -5.63 2.20 19.95
N ARG A 173 -4.78 3.11 20.43
CA ARG A 173 -5.19 4.40 20.98
C ARG A 173 -5.92 5.27 19.95
N TYR A 174 -5.47 5.24 18.71
CA TYR A 174 -6.09 5.96 17.59
C TYR A 174 -7.25 5.16 16.96
N ASN A 175 -7.57 3.96 17.44
CA ASN A 175 -8.62 3.10 16.86
C ASN A 175 -8.40 2.85 15.36
N ILE A 176 -7.16 2.55 15.00
CA ILE A 176 -6.75 2.15 13.65
C ILE A 176 -5.95 0.85 13.71
N ASP A 177 -5.79 0.20 12.56
CA ASP A 177 -4.89 -0.92 12.35
C ASP A 177 -4.08 -0.69 11.08
N ILE A 178 -2.96 -1.42 10.95
CA ILE A 178 -2.18 -1.50 9.72
C ILE A 178 -2.21 -2.96 9.32
N TRP A 179 -2.76 -3.21 8.13
CA TRP A 179 -2.65 -4.50 7.50
C TRP A 179 -1.47 -4.52 6.55
N PHE A 180 -0.71 -5.62 6.54
CA PHE A 180 0.52 -5.72 5.77
C PHE A 180 0.85 -7.17 5.41
N SER A 181 1.60 -7.39 4.33
CA SER A 181 2.33 -8.64 4.03
C SER A 181 3.84 -8.42 4.22
N ILE A 182 4.61 -9.50 4.09
CA ILE A 182 6.05 -9.51 4.19
C ILE A 182 6.65 -10.40 3.10
N GLU A 183 7.90 -10.14 2.77
CA GLU A 183 8.69 -10.95 1.86
C GLU A 183 9.02 -12.31 2.51
N GLY A 184 8.62 -13.37 1.83
CA GLY A 184 8.99 -14.73 2.15
C GLY A 184 8.28 -15.34 3.36
N THR A 185 8.53 -16.64 3.55
CA THR A 185 7.88 -17.43 4.61
C THR A 185 8.71 -17.48 5.88
N GLU A 186 8.12 -17.11 7.02
CA GLU A 186 8.69 -17.34 8.35
C GLU A 186 8.02 -18.55 9.02
N GLN A 187 8.72 -19.68 9.01
CA GLN A 187 8.30 -20.90 9.72
C GLN A 187 9.02 -21.03 11.05
N ARG A 188 8.28 -20.86 12.15
CA ARG A 188 8.79 -21.22 13.48
C ARG A 188 8.48 -22.67 13.77
N ALA A 189 9.50 -23.42 14.17
CA ALA A 189 9.47 -24.88 14.31
C ALA A 189 8.32 -25.47 15.16
N THR A 190 7.54 -24.67 15.91
CA THR A 190 6.49 -25.20 16.80
C THR A 190 5.23 -24.35 17.07
N THR A 191 5.06 -23.10 16.59
CA THR A 191 3.97 -22.25 17.15
C THR A 191 3.17 -21.35 16.19
N PHE A 192 3.73 -20.87 15.08
CA PHE A 192 3.02 -20.03 14.12
C PHE A 192 3.83 -19.95 12.82
N SER A 193 3.18 -20.09 11.67
CA SER A 193 3.80 -19.81 10.36
C SER A 193 3.17 -18.53 9.83
N VAL A 194 4.01 -17.60 9.40
CA VAL A 194 3.60 -16.51 8.53
C VAL A 194 4.05 -16.88 7.13
N TYR A 195 3.09 -16.92 6.22
CA TYR A 195 3.34 -17.14 4.81
C TYR A 195 3.45 -15.81 4.08
N ASP A 196 4.09 -15.86 2.92
CA ASP A 196 4.38 -14.70 2.09
C ASP A 196 3.06 -14.04 1.66
N GLY A 197 2.13 -14.83 1.15
CA GLY A 197 0.79 -14.37 0.81
C GLY A 197 -0.17 -14.12 1.99
N ASP A 198 0.28 -14.12 3.25
CA ASP A 198 -0.60 -13.81 4.38
C ASP A 198 -0.73 -12.29 4.58
N LEU A 199 -1.96 -11.79 4.66
CA LEU A 199 -2.23 -10.43 5.14
C LEU A 199 -2.33 -10.44 6.67
N LEU A 200 -1.51 -9.64 7.33
CA LEU A 200 -1.30 -9.59 8.77
C LEU A 200 -1.92 -8.34 9.39
N SER A 201 -2.23 -8.38 10.69
CA SER A 201 -2.66 -7.21 11.48
C SER A 201 -1.61 -6.83 12.51
N ALA A 202 -1.13 -5.58 12.44
CA ALA A 202 -0.15 -5.02 13.39
C ALA A 202 -0.74 -4.84 14.81
N VAL A 203 -2.05 -4.58 14.91
CA VAL A 203 -2.73 -4.43 16.20
C VAL A 203 -3.00 -5.76 16.86
N HIS A 204 -3.53 -6.72 16.11
CA HIS A 204 -4.06 -7.96 16.66
C HIS A 204 -3.01 -9.08 16.71
N GLY A 205 -1.94 -9.01 15.91
CA GLY A 205 -0.97 -10.11 15.83
C GLY A 205 -1.57 -11.37 15.22
N THR A 206 -2.48 -11.20 14.26
CA THR A 206 -3.22 -12.28 13.61
C THR A 206 -3.11 -12.17 12.10
N VAL A 207 -3.23 -13.32 11.41
CA VAL A 207 -3.47 -13.35 9.97
C VAL A 207 -4.93 -12.91 9.71
N VAL A 208 -5.09 -11.79 9.04
CA VAL A 208 -6.37 -11.19 8.62
C VAL A 208 -6.93 -11.97 7.44
N VAL A 209 -6.09 -12.21 6.42
CA VAL A 209 -6.42 -13.01 5.24
C VAL A 209 -5.29 -14.01 5.01
N PRO A 210 -5.54 -15.32 5.20
CA PRO A 210 -4.51 -16.31 4.92
C PRO A 210 -4.35 -16.54 3.42
N GLN A 211 -3.14 -16.86 2.96
CA GLN A 211 -2.85 -17.11 1.54
C GLN A 211 -3.73 -18.21 0.90
N ASN A 212 -4.25 -19.13 1.73
CA ASN A 212 -5.13 -20.19 1.26
C ASN A 212 -6.57 -19.76 0.94
N VAL A 213 -6.95 -18.50 1.15
CA VAL A 213 -8.27 -17.96 0.74
C VAL A 213 -8.20 -16.79 -0.23
N LEU A 214 -6.99 -16.30 -0.56
CA LEU A 214 -6.80 -15.23 -1.54
C LEU A 214 -7.39 -15.58 -2.91
N LEU A 215 -7.21 -16.83 -3.33
CA LEU A 215 -7.52 -17.31 -4.67
C LEU A 215 -8.61 -18.42 -4.63
N PRO A 216 -9.34 -18.63 -5.74
CA PRO A 216 -10.47 -19.55 -5.77
C PRO A 216 -9.97 -20.99 -5.65
N ASN A 217 -10.85 -21.90 -5.21
CA ASN A 217 -10.49 -23.30 -4.95
C ASN A 217 -9.88 -24.06 -6.14
N SER A 218 -10.07 -23.56 -7.37
CA SER A 218 -9.48 -24.14 -8.59
C SER A 218 -8.00 -23.82 -8.79
N VAL A 219 -7.46 -22.82 -8.10
CA VAL A 219 -6.03 -22.46 -8.09
C VAL A 219 -5.34 -23.17 -6.92
N PRO A 220 -4.10 -23.67 -7.00
CA PRO A 220 -3.47 -24.41 -5.90
C PRO A 220 -2.90 -23.52 -4.78
N ALA A 221 -3.50 -22.34 -4.52
CA ALA A 221 -3.04 -21.38 -3.52
C ALA A 221 -3.32 -21.89 -2.10
N GLY A 222 -2.29 -22.07 -1.27
CA GLY A 222 -2.45 -22.63 0.06
C GLY A 222 -1.33 -23.59 0.44
N ILE A 223 -0.11 -23.18 0.78
CA ILE A 223 0.81 -24.14 1.45
C ILE A 223 0.44 -24.33 2.93
N PRO A 224 0.71 -25.52 3.51
CA PRO A 224 1.21 -26.73 2.85
C PRO A 224 0.11 -27.62 2.20
N GLN A 225 -1.17 -27.27 2.24
CA GLN A 225 -2.26 -28.20 1.90
C GLN A 225 -2.68 -28.24 0.42
N ARG A 226 -2.61 -27.12 -0.30
CA ARG A 226 -3.09 -26.92 -1.69
C ARG A 226 -1.95 -26.84 -2.70
N GLY A 227 -0.77 -26.34 -2.31
CA GLY A 227 0.48 -26.62 -3.01
C GLY A 227 1.40 -25.43 -3.29
N VAL A 228 0.88 -24.22 -3.42
CA VAL A 228 1.66 -23.03 -3.79
C VAL A 228 1.32 -21.87 -2.87
N ASP A 229 2.34 -21.18 -2.38
CA ASP A 229 2.22 -19.81 -1.87
C ASP A 229 2.46 -18.89 -3.05
N PHE A 230 1.51 -18.01 -3.36
CA PHE A 230 1.62 -17.13 -4.52
C PHE A 230 2.21 -15.76 -4.17
N GLY A 231 2.50 -15.51 -2.88
CA GLY A 231 2.91 -14.19 -2.40
C GLY A 231 1.78 -13.16 -2.40
N LEU A 232 2.06 -11.98 -1.88
CA LEU A 232 1.14 -10.84 -1.85
C LEU A 232 1.90 -9.50 -1.97
N ASP A 233 2.11 -9.03 -3.19
CA ASP A 233 2.89 -7.80 -3.50
C ASP A 233 2.03 -6.57 -3.68
N ALA A 234 0.73 -6.71 -3.47
CA ALA A 234 -0.12 -5.55 -3.37
C ALA A 234 -1.39 -5.92 -2.64
N PHE A 235 -1.91 -5.04 -1.80
CA PHE A 235 -3.23 -5.24 -1.20
C PHE A 235 -3.96 -3.93 -0.94
N THR A 236 -5.27 -3.92 -1.21
CA THR A 236 -6.14 -2.82 -0.82
C THR A 236 -7.58 -3.29 -0.58
N SER A 237 -8.27 -2.61 0.34
CA SER A 237 -9.67 -2.93 0.70
C SER A 237 -10.42 -1.73 1.27
N GLY A 238 -11.67 -1.93 1.68
CA GLY A 238 -12.38 -0.94 2.49
C GLY A 238 -11.66 -0.67 3.81
N ARG A 239 -11.52 0.61 4.19
CA ARG A 239 -10.84 1.00 5.45
C ARG A 239 -11.68 0.78 6.70
N VAL A 240 -13.00 0.64 6.58
CA VAL A 240 -13.90 0.42 7.72
C VAL A 240 -14.28 -1.05 7.76
N VAL A 241 -13.84 -1.73 8.81
CA VAL A 241 -14.09 -3.16 9.02
C VAL A 241 -15.08 -3.38 10.14
N ASN A 242 -15.76 -4.52 10.10
CA ASN A 242 -16.64 -4.92 11.18
C ASN A 242 -15.81 -5.19 12.45
N PRO A 243 -16.04 -4.50 13.59
CA PRO A 243 -15.29 -4.76 14.82
C PRO A 243 -15.47 -6.18 15.36
N GLN A 244 -16.57 -6.87 15.01
CA GLN A 244 -16.81 -8.27 15.37
C GLN A 244 -16.12 -9.26 14.42
N GLU A 245 -15.75 -8.81 13.22
CA GLU A 245 -15.04 -9.60 12.22
C GLU A 245 -14.05 -8.69 11.48
N PRO A 246 -12.85 -8.45 12.07
CA PRO A 246 -11.87 -7.49 11.55
C PRO A 246 -11.11 -8.09 10.37
N ARG A 247 -11.85 -8.45 9.32
CA ARG A 247 -11.35 -9.01 8.06
C ARG A 247 -12.04 -8.32 6.89
N PRO A 248 -11.37 -8.16 5.74
CA PRO A 248 -12.00 -7.57 4.57
C PRO A 248 -13.06 -8.52 4.04
N THR A 249 -14.24 -7.98 3.72
CA THR A 249 -15.27 -8.72 2.97
C THR A 249 -15.07 -8.61 1.45
N ASP A 250 -14.29 -7.63 1.02
CA ASP A 250 -13.87 -7.40 -0.36
C ASP A 250 -12.47 -6.80 -0.34
N GLY A 251 -11.68 -7.08 -1.37
CA GLY A 251 -10.30 -6.64 -1.46
C GLY A 251 -9.71 -6.97 -2.82
N PHE A 252 -8.74 -6.17 -3.22
CA PHE A 252 -7.98 -6.33 -4.44
C PHE A 252 -6.50 -6.49 -4.10
N PHE A 253 -5.80 -7.28 -4.90
CA PHE A 253 -4.41 -7.62 -4.64
C PHE A 253 -3.65 -7.99 -5.91
N SER A 254 -2.32 -8.03 -5.83
CA SER A 254 -1.42 -8.69 -6.79
C SER A 254 -0.66 -9.83 -6.12
N THR A 255 0.09 -10.62 -6.88
CA THR A 255 0.82 -11.80 -6.40
C THR A 255 2.20 -11.89 -7.02
N GLU A 256 3.21 -12.28 -6.24
CA GLU A 256 4.63 -12.41 -6.65
C GLU A 256 4.85 -13.30 -7.87
N ILE A 257 3.96 -14.28 -8.08
CA ILE A 257 4.10 -15.22 -9.18
C ILE A 257 2.81 -15.45 -9.96
N LEU A 258 2.97 -15.50 -11.29
CA LEU A 258 1.92 -15.89 -12.21
C LEU A 258 1.39 -17.34 -12.03
N TYR A 259 0.17 -17.57 -12.51
CA TYR A 259 -0.44 -18.91 -12.63
C TYR A 259 -0.96 -19.19 -14.04
N ARG A 260 -0.46 -20.27 -14.66
CA ARG A 260 -0.85 -20.67 -16.03
C ARG A 260 -2.06 -21.61 -16.11
N GLY A 261 -2.72 -21.89 -15.00
CA GLY A 261 -3.88 -22.79 -14.93
C GLY A 261 -5.21 -22.11 -15.26
N LYS A 262 -6.31 -22.55 -14.62
CA LYS A 262 -7.65 -21.98 -14.80
C LYS A 262 -8.32 -21.61 -13.47
N PRO A 263 -8.66 -20.33 -13.24
CA PRO A 263 -8.32 -19.18 -14.07
C PRO A 263 -6.79 -18.98 -14.12
N SER A 264 -6.27 -18.46 -15.23
CA SER A 264 -4.87 -18.03 -15.32
C SER A 264 -4.77 -16.57 -14.90
N PHE A 265 -3.62 -16.17 -14.38
CA PHE A 265 -3.28 -14.78 -14.08
C PHE A 265 -1.76 -14.58 -14.14
N SER A 266 -1.34 -13.33 -14.26
CA SER A 266 0.03 -12.85 -14.09
C SER A 266 0.19 -12.12 -12.76
N ASP A 267 1.45 -11.93 -12.41
CA ASP A 267 2.00 -11.11 -11.31
C ASP A 267 1.67 -9.61 -11.47
N GLY A 268 1.24 -9.16 -12.65
CA GLY A 268 0.73 -7.80 -12.85
C GLY A 268 -0.80 -7.67 -12.83
N ASP A 269 -1.55 -8.75 -12.70
CA ASP A 269 -3.02 -8.67 -12.72
C ASP A 269 -3.56 -8.22 -11.35
N ILE A 270 -4.50 -7.28 -11.32
CA ILE A 270 -5.26 -7.04 -10.08
C ILE A 270 -6.31 -8.13 -9.93
N LEU A 271 -6.16 -8.92 -8.87
CA LEU A 271 -7.04 -10.01 -8.50
C LEU A 271 -8.05 -9.56 -7.45
N LYS A 272 -9.21 -10.22 -7.42
CA LYS A 272 -10.23 -10.01 -6.38
C LYS A 272 -10.22 -11.16 -5.39
N LEU A 273 -10.25 -10.84 -4.09
CA LEU A 273 -10.21 -11.81 -3.00
C LEU A 273 -11.24 -12.95 -3.18
N GLY A 274 -10.75 -14.19 -3.16
CA GLY A 274 -11.53 -15.42 -3.31
C GLY A 274 -12.04 -15.70 -4.73
N ASN A 275 -11.66 -14.90 -5.71
CA ASN A 275 -12.09 -14.98 -7.10
C ASN A 275 -10.87 -15.02 -8.03
N GLY A 276 -10.91 -14.44 -9.23
CA GLY A 276 -9.76 -14.34 -10.13
C GLY A 276 -9.47 -12.90 -10.51
N ILE A 277 -8.98 -12.72 -11.74
CA ILE A 277 -8.66 -11.41 -12.32
C ILE A 277 -9.88 -10.49 -12.23
N ALA A 278 -9.70 -9.35 -11.57
CA ALA A 278 -10.60 -8.23 -11.65
C ALA A 278 -10.18 -7.29 -12.78
N ILE A 279 -8.87 -7.02 -12.91
CA ILE A 279 -8.33 -6.03 -13.83
C ILE A 279 -7.03 -6.56 -14.43
N PRO A 280 -7.00 -6.86 -15.74
CA PRO A 280 -5.80 -7.39 -16.36
C PRO A 280 -4.64 -6.40 -16.33
N ASP A 281 -3.43 -6.89 -16.13
CA ASP A 281 -2.16 -6.16 -16.07
C ASP A 281 -2.03 -5.11 -17.18
N LYS A 282 -2.26 -5.53 -18.44
CA LYS A 282 -2.18 -4.67 -19.63
C LYS A 282 -3.13 -3.49 -19.57
N THR A 283 -4.24 -3.61 -18.86
CA THR A 283 -5.20 -2.51 -18.71
C THR A 283 -4.67 -1.43 -17.78
N ILE A 284 -3.84 -1.81 -16.80
CA ILE A 284 -3.30 -0.93 -15.77
C ILE A 284 -2.27 0.02 -16.39
N TYR A 285 -1.29 -0.53 -17.10
CA TYR A 285 -0.16 0.23 -17.65
C TYR A 285 -0.33 0.66 -19.11
N ALA A 286 -1.36 0.19 -19.85
CA ALA A 286 -1.64 0.65 -21.22
C ALA A 286 -1.68 2.18 -21.41
N PRO A 287 -2.19 3.00 -20.46
CA PRO A 287 -2.17 4.45 -20.57
C PRO A 287 -0.77 5.06 -20.72
N PHE A 288 0.29 4.35 -20.33
CA PHE A 288 1.67 4.78 -20.52
C PHE A 288 2.31 4.24 -21.80
N GLU A 289 1.61 3.46 -22.61
CA GLU A 289 2.12 2.87 -23.85
C GLU A 289 3.56 2.32 -23.68
N PRO A 290 3.79 1.39 -22.74
CA PRO A 290 5.13 0.99 -22.37
C PRO A 290 5.87 0.34 -23.54
N MET A 291 7.18 0.52 -23.57
CA MET A 291 8.07 -0.19 -24.51
C MET A 291 8.41 -1.61 -24.04
N ALA A 292 7.85 -2.05 -22.92
CA ALA A 292 7.94 -3.39 -22.36
C ALA A 292 6.62 -4.17 -22.58
N ASP A 293 6.72 -5.49 -22.61
CA ASP A 293 5.58 -6.39 -22.84
C ASP A 293 4.91 -6.85 -21.53
N PHE A 294 5.60 -6.72 -20.40
CA PHE A 294 5.17 -7.08 -19.05
C PHE A 294 5.95 -6.25 -18.02
N LEU A 295 5.30 -5.89 -16.90
CA LEU A 295 5.83 -4.96 -15.90
C LEU A 295 5.57 -5.35 -14.43
N GLY A 296 4.74 -6.36 -14.18
CA GLY A 296 4.35 -6.69 -12.81
C GLY A 296 3.47 -5.63 -12.12
N THR A 297 3.12 -5.85 -10.85
CA THR A 297 2.46 -4.87 -9.99
C THR A 297 2.87 -5.06 -8.54
N ASP A 298 3.74 -4.16 -8.09
CA ASP A 298 4.48 -4.24 -6.82
C ASP A 298 3.87 -3.38 -5.71
N ALA A 299 2.88 -2.56 -6.04
CA ALA A 299 2.18 -1.76 -5.05
C ALA A 299 0.80 -1.37 -5.57
N LEU A 300 -0.20 -1.30 -4.68
CA LEU A 300 -1.58 -1.00 -5.07
C LEU A 300 -2.33 -0.22 -4.01
N TYR A 301 -2.99 0.84 -4.47
CA TYR A 301 -4.03 1.54 -3.74
C TYR A 301 -5.29 1.65 -4.59
N MET A 302 -6.44 1.31 -4.01
CA MET A 302 -7.75 1.59 -4.60
C MET A 302 -8.65 2.28 -3.60
N ARG A 303 -9.30 3.35 -4.02
CA ARG A 303 -10.30 3.99 -3.18
C ARG A 303 -11.59 3.19 -3.17
N PHE A 304 -12.02 2.83 -1.97
CA PHE A 304 -13.35 2.26 -1.73
C PHE A 304 -14.32 3.35 -1.33
N ALA A 305 -15.59 3.18 -1.71
CA ALA A 305 -16.65 4.02 -1.19
C ALA A 305 -16.70 3.84 0.34
N GLU A 306 -16.50 4.93 1.08
CA GLU A 306 -16.76 4.92 2.52
C GLU A 306 -18.25 4.62 2.72
N PRO A 307 -18.61 3.73 3.66
CA PRO A 307 -20.00 3.56 4.04
C PRO A 307 -20.55 4.93 4.44
N GLN A 308 -21.52 5.45 3.66
CA GLN A 308 -22.24 6.65 4.06
C GLN A 308 -22.84 6.38 5.44
N PRO A 309 -22.64 7.25 6.44
CA PRO A 309 -23.35 7.11 7.69
C PRO A 309 -24.83 7.04 7.36
N LEU A 310 -25.48 5.95 7.76
CA LEU A 310 -26.90 5.73 7.55
C LEU A 310 -27.64 7.00 7.98
N ASN A 311 -28.41 7.60 7.08
CA ASN A 311 -29.22 8.76 7.45
C ASN A 311 -30.16 8.28 8.57
N PRO A 312 -30.16 8.90 9.76
CA PRO A 312 -31.07 8.52 10.84
C PRO A 312 -32.53 8.42 10.38
N ASP A 313 -32.91 9.25 9.40
CA ASP A 313 -34.24 9.25 8.81
C ASP A 313 -34.58 7.93 8.09
N ASP A 314 -33.61 7.19 7.56
CA ASP A 314 -33.83 5.94 6.83
C ASP A 314 -34.25 4.78 7.75
N TYR A 315 -34.07 4.94 9.07
CA TYR A 315 -34.43 3.96 10.09
C TYR A 315 -35.45 4.48 11.09
N LEU A 316 -35.87 5.74 10.99
CA LEU A 316 -36.99 6.23 11.79
C LEU A 316 -38.26 5.48 11.37
N PRO A 317 -38.95 4.79 12.31
CA PRO A 317 -40.28 4.26 12.05
C PRO A 317 -41.17 5.36 11.47
N LEU A 318 -42.03 5.03 10.51
CA LEU A 318 -42.88 6.00 9.79
C LEU A 318 -43.60 7.00 10.73
N ILE A 319 -43.97 6.55 11.94
CA ILE A 319 -44.59 7.36 13.00
C ILE A 319 -43.66 8.48 13.51
N MET A 320 -42.35 8.23 13.64
CA MET A 320 -41.39 9.25 14.08
C MET A 320 -41.13 10.31 13.01
N ARG A 321 -41.12 9.92 11.72
CA ARG A 321 -41.02 10.86 10.58
C ARG A 321 -42.21 11.81 10.51
N ILE A 322 -43.42 11.35 10.85
CA ILE A 322 -44.63 12.18 10.86
C ILE A 322 -44.62 13.17 12.05
N LEU A 323 -44.06 12.76 13.20
CA LEU A 323 -43.99 13.62 14.39
C LEU A 323 -42.89 14.69 14.30
N SER A 324 -41.78 14.42 13.60
CA SER A 324 -40.71 15.41 13.39
C SER A 324 -41.04 16.46 12.32
N GLY A 325 -41.93 16.16 11.37
CA GLY A 325 -42.40 17.10 10.35
C GLY A 325 -43.62 17.95 10.76
N GLY A 326 -44.17 17.75 11.95
CA GLY A 326 -45.45 18.34 12.41
C GLY A 326 -45.34 19.59 13.30
N LEU A 327 -44.15 20.15 13.49
CA LEU A 327 -43.93 21.41 14.21
C LEU A 327 -43.36 22.45 13.24
N GLN A 328 -44.23 22.98 12.39
CA GLN A 328 -44.07 24.31 11.77
C GLN A 328 -45.28 25.17 12.14
#